data_AF-A0A5P9D5C3-F1
#
_entry.id   AF-A0A5P9D5C3-F1
#
_cell.length_a   1.000
_cell.length_b   1.000
_cell.length_c   1.000
_cell.angle_alpha   90.00
_cell.angle_beta   90.00
_cell.angle_gamma   90.00
#
_symmetry.space_group_name_H-M   'P 1'
#
loop_
_entity.id
_entity.type
_entity.pdbx_description
1 polymer ?
#
loop_
_entity_poly.entity_id
_entity_poly.type
_entity_poly.pdbx_seq_one_letter_code
_entity_poly.pdbx_strand_id
1 'polypeptide(L)'
;MKFWKSIAAATALTFVSLAATAGDYTAGDLSISHAWTRATPPKAKAGGGFVEIVNSGAEADRLVKASSDVAGKVELHEMAVTDGVMKMRELEGGIDIPAGETVTLKPGGLHIMFMGLNQSFEEGATVPVVLTFEKAGDVAVELAIAKMGAKSMEAGHMDHGKMDHSKN
;
A
#
# COMPACT_ATOMS: atom_id res chain seq x y z
N MET A 1 -39.92 41.97 -33.88
CA MET A 1 -38.46 41.75 -33.99
C MET A 1 -38.05 40.75 -32.91
N LYS A 2 -37.19 39.80 -33.27
CA LYS A 2 -37.01 38.47 -32.65
C LYS A 2 -36.36 38.52 -31.25
N PHE A 3 -36.91 37.71 -30.35
CA PHE A 3 -36.36 37.29 -29.07
C PHE A 3 -35.06 36.49 -29.27
N TRP A 4 -33.99 36.81 -28.54
CA TRP A 4 -32.81 35.93 -28.42
C TRP A 4 -32.66 35.50 -26.97
N LYS A 5 -32.86 34.19 -26.75
CA LYS A 5 -32.62 33.49 -25.49
C LYS A 5 -31.11 33.18 -25.37
N SER A 6 -30.48 33.62 -24.29
CA SER A 6 -29.12 33.21 -23.92
C SER A 6 -29.13 31.73 -23.52
N ILE A 7 -28.33 30.91 -24.22
CA ILE A 7 -28.10 29.50 -23.90
C ILE A 7 -26.98 29.46 -22.87
N ALA A 8 -27.29 29.07 -21.63
CA ALA A 8 -26.30 28.72 -20.63
C ALA A 8 -25.72 27.34 -20.98
N ALA A 9 -24.45 27.29 -21.36
CA ALA A 9 -23.71 26.05 -21.55
C ALA A 9 -23.34 25.48 -20.17
N ALA A 10 -23.98 24.36 -19.79
CA ALA A 10 -23.61 23.60 -18.61
C ALA A 10 -22.40 22.71 -18.96
N THR A 11 -21.22 23.09 -18.49
CA THR A 11 -20.01 22.26 -18.57
C THR A 11 -20.12 21.16 -17.51
N ALA A 12 -20.52 19.97 -17.93
CA ALA A 12 -20.48 18.78 -17.08
C ALA A 12 -19.00 18.41 -16.83
N LEU A 13 -18.51 18.61 -15.59
CA LEU A 13 -17.28 17.99 -15.14
C LEU A 13 -17.53 16.48 -15.02
N THR A 14 -17.12 15.72 -16.04
CA THR A 14 -16.99 14.28 -15.93
C THR A 14 -15.80 13.97 -15.02
N PHE A 15 -16.09 13.59 -13.77
CA PHE A 15 -15.13 12.90 -12.91
C PHE A 15 -14.82 11.56 -13.57
N VAL A 16 -13.63 11.44 -14.18
CA VAL A 16 -13.08 10.14 -14.58
C VAL A 16 -12.64 9.45 -13.29
N SER A 17 -13.43 8.50 -12.81
CA SER A 17 -12.98 7.56 -11.77
C SER A 17 -11.89 6.68 -12.38
N LEU A 18 -10.64 7.02 -12.10
CA LEU A 18 -9.51 6.16 -12.41
C LEU A 18 -9.58 4.98 -11.43
N ALA A 19 -9.95 3.81 -11.93
CA ALA A 19 -9.80 2.58 -11.16
C ALA A 19 -8.29 2.39 -10.91
N ALA A 20 -7.85 2.73 -9.70
CA ALA A 20 -6.47 2.56 -9.28
C ALA A 20 -6.18 1.06 -9.15
N THR A 21 -5.64 0.47 -10.21
CA THR A 21 -5.03 -0.85 -10.14
C THR A 21 -3.82 -0.75 -9.21
N ALA A 22 -3.65 -1.70 -8.28
CA ALA A 22 -2.38 -1.88 -7.60
C ALA A 22 -1.30 -2.08 -8.68
N GLY A 23 -0.52 -1.03 -8.95
CA GLY A 23 0.43 -1.00 -10.04
C GLY A 23 1.64 -1.86 -9.74
N ASP A 24 2.26 -2.40 -10.79
CA ASP A 24 3.63 -2.85 -10.75
C ASP A 24 4.52 -1.63 -11.07
N TYR A 25 5.50 -1.34 -10.22
CA TYR A 25 6.43 -0.22 -10.34
C TYR A 25 7.83 -0.76 -10.58
N THR A 26 8.66 0.00 -11.28
CA THR A 26 10.05 -0.41 -11.59
C THR A 26 11.03 0.71 -11.31
N ALA A 27 12.24 0.34 -10.87
CA ALA A 27 13.36 1.24 -10.69
C ALA A 27 14.67 0.50 -10.94
N GLY A 28 15.29 0.75 -12.10
CA GLY A 28 16.40 -0.08 -12.57
C GLY A 28 15.96 -1.54 -12.70
N ASP A 29 16.69 -2.44 -12.03
CA ASP A 29 16.40 -3.87 -12.01
C ASP A 29 15.43 -4.30 -10.88
N LEU A 30 14.90 -3.34 -10.10
CA LEU A 30 13.91 -3.60 -9.06
C LEU A 30 12.50 -3.55 -9.64
N SER A 31 11.70 -4.57 -9.33
CA SER A 31 10.26 -4.61 -9.54
C SER A 31 9.55 -4.58 -8.20
N ILE A 32 8.62 -3.65 -8.03
CA ILE A 32 7.83 -3.45 -6.82
C ILE A 32 6.38 -3.74 -7.17
N SER A 33 5.80 -4.75 -6.54
CA SER A 33 4.45 -5.22 -6.84
C SER A 33 3.68 -5.50 -5.56
N HIS A 34 2.37 -5.75 -5.72
CA HIS A 34 1.50 -6.16 -4.62
C HIS A 34 1.60 -5.19 -3.43
N ALA A 35 1.56 -3.89 -3.72
CA ALA A 35 1.68 -2.84 -2.73
C ALA A 35 0.31 -2.58 -2.09
N TRP A 36 0.17 -2.82 -0.78
CA TRP A 36 -1.10 -2.71 -0.08
C TRP A 36 -0.95 -2.34 1.41
N THR A 37 -2.06 -1.92 2.01
CA THR A 37 -2.19 -1.63 3.44
C THR A 37 -3.55 -2.12 3.94
N ARG A 38 -3.76 -2.12 5.26
CA ARG A 38 -5.07 -2.44 5.85
C ARG A 38 -5.86 -1.17 6.11
N ALA A 39 -7.17 -1.26 5.90
CA ALA A 39 -8.10 -0.28 6.43
C ALA A 39 -7.91 -0.15 7.95
N THR A 40 -8.01 1.08 8.44
CA THR A 40 -7.82 1.40 9.86
C THR A 40 -9.14 1.86 10.47
N PRO A 41 -9.40 1.58 11.76
CA PRO A 41 -10.57 2.14 12.42
C PRO A 41 -10.48 3.68 12.47
N PRO A 42 -11.62 4.38 12.61
CA PRO A 42 -11.63 5.83 12.79
C PRO A 42 -10.70 6.25 13.94
N LYS A 43 -9.90 7.30 13.73
CA LYS A 43 -8.91 7.85 14.69
C LYS A 43 -7.74 6.92 15.03
N ALA A 44 -7.50 5.86 14.25
CA ALA A 44 -6.29 5.07 14.38
C ALA A 44 -5.04 5.97 14.36
N LYS A 45 -4.04 5.62 15.16
CA LYS A 45 -2.77 6.36 15.23
C LYS A 45 -1.65 5.69 14.46
N ALA A 46 -1.85 4.47 13.99
CA ALA A 46 -0.87 3.71 13.25
C ALA A 46 -1.51 2.80 12.21
N GLY A 47 -0.73 2.45 11.19
CA GLY A 47 -1.10 1.54 10.11
C GLY A 47 0.13 0.80 9.59
N GLY A 48 -0.06 -0.30 8.86
CA GLY A 48 1.02 -1.10 8.30
C GLY A 48 0.89 -1.23 6.79
N GLY A 49 1.98 -0.97 6.07
CA GLY A 49 2.12 -1.14 4.62
C GLY A 49 2.97 -2.36 4.26
N PHE A 50 2.63 -2.97 3.13
CA PHE A 50 3.13 -4.25 2.66
C PHE A 50 3.38 -4.17 1.16
N VAL A 51 4.42 -4.86 0.69
CA VAL A 51 4.87 -4.78 -0.69
C VAL A 51 5.79 -5.97 -0.99
N GLU A 52 5.83 -6.42 -2.23
CA GLU A 52 6.83 -7.36 -2.72
C GLU A 52 7.85 -6.62 -3.59
N ILE A 53 9.13 -6.89 -3.36
CA ILE A 53 10.23 -6.27 -4.11
C ILE A 53 11.11 -7.38 -4.67
N VAL A 54 11.23 -7.44 -6.00
CA VAL A 54 12.07 -8.39 -6.72
C VAL A 54 13.28 -7.64 -7.26
N ASN A 55 14.49 -8.09 -6.93
CA ASN A 55 15.71 -7.57 -7.52
C ASN A 55 16.22 -8.55 -8.59
N SER A 56 16.02 -8.19 -9.86
CA SER A 56 16.50 -9.00 -11.01
C SER A 56 17.92 -8.63 -11.47
N GLY A 57 18.58 -7.71 -10.75
CA GLY A 57 19.89 -7.18 -11.09
C GLY A 57 21.03 -8.06 -10.61
N ALA A 58 22.24 -7.68 -11.01
CA ALA A 58 23.47 -8.35 -10.58
C ALA A 58 24.04 -7.82 -9.25
N GLU A 59 23.52 -6.69 -8.75
CA GLU A 59 23.96 -6.06 -7.52
C GLU A 59 22.84 -5.99 -6.48
N ALA A 60 23.19 -6.12 -5.21
CA ALA A 60 22.27 -5.87 -4.10
C ALA A 60 21.90 -4.39 -4.02
N ASP A 61 20.67 -4.11 -3.59
CA ASP A 61 20.17 -2.79 -3.20
C ASP A 61 19.61 -2.87 -1.77
N ARG A 62 19.15 -1.74 -1.24
CA ARG A 62 18.61 -1.61 0.11
C ARG A 62 17.49 -0.59 0.12
N LEU A 63 16.31 -0.98 0.63
CA LEU A 63 15.25 -0.02 0.94
C LEU A 63 15.62 0.70 2.24
N VAL A 64 16.02 1.97 2.13
CA VAL A 64 16.56 2.73 3.28
C VAL A 64 15.52 3.63 3.94
N LYS A 65 14.45 3.98 3.23
CA LYS A 65 13.41 4.88 3.75
C LYS A 65 12.07 4.65 3.06
N ALA A 66 11.00 4.90 3.81
CA ALA A 66 9.66 5.11 3.27
C ALA A 66 9.13 6.46 3.77
N SER A 67 8.31 7.15 2.97
CA SER A 67 7.67 8.41 3.37
C SER A 67 6.28 8.58 2.77
N SER A 68 5.42 9.31 3.47
CA SER A 68 4.05 9.61 3.01
C SER A 68 3.49 10.78 3.82
N ASP A 69 2.73 11.65 3.17
CA ASP A 69 2.09 12.81 3.81
C ASP A 69 0.88 12.42 4.67
N VAL A 70 0.44 11.16 4.66
CA VAL A 70 -0.71 10.69 5.45
C VAL A 70 -0.38 10.39 6.91
N ALA A 71 0.91 10.47 7.28
CA ALA A 71 1.41 10.11 8.60
C ALA A 71 2.50 11.09 9.06
N GLY A 72 2.60 11.32 10.38
CA GLY A 72 3.66 12.14 10.95
C GLY A 72 5.06 11.51 10.89
N LYS A 73 5.14 10.18 10.92
CA LYS A 73 6.38 9.41 10.73
C LYS A 73 6.09 8.12 9.98
N VAL A 74 7.00 7.72 9.10
CA VAL A 74 6.97 6.43 8.38
C VAL A 74 8.32 5.75 8.60
N GLU A 75 8.29 4.49 9.02
CA GLU A 75 9.46 3.72 9.42
C GLU A 75 9.46 2.34 8.76
N LEU A 76 10.62 1.70 8.67
CA LEU A 76 10.76 0.31 8.21
C LEU A 76 10.93 -0.59 9.41
N HIS A 77 10.10 -1.61 9.56
CA HIS A 77 10.02 -2.42 10.77
C HIS A 77 10.13 -3.91 10.46
N GLU A 78 10.56 -4.67 11.47
CA GLU A 78 10.46 -6.12 11.52
C GLU A 78 9.68 -6.58 12.75
N MET A 79 9.16 -7.81 12.67
CA MET A 79 8.68 -8.55 13.83
C MET A 79 9.71 -9.63 14.16
N ALA A 80 10.40 -9.50 15.29
CA ALA A 80 11.41 -10.45 15.74
C ALA A 80 10.99 -11.09 17.07
N VAL A 81 11.31 -12.37 17.26
CA VAL A 81 11.14 -13.02 18.57
C VAL A 81 12.40 -12.77 19.39
N THR A 82 12.26 -12.05 20.50
CA THR A 82 13.33 -11.85 21.48
C THR A 82 12.85 -12.39 22.81
N ASP A 83 13.58 -13.36 23.37
CA ASP A 83 13.24 -14.02 24.64
C ASP A 83 11.84 -14.66 24.66
N GLY A 84 11.44 -15.26 23.53
CA GLY A 84 10.12 -15.88 23.39
C GLY A 84 8.96 -14.89 23.21
N VAL A 85 9.24 -13.58 23.18
CA VAL A 85 8.24 -12.52 22.96
C VAL A 85 8.42 -11.94 21.56
N MET A 86 7.33 -11.90 20.79
CA MET A 86 7.32 -11.21 19.50
C MET A 86 7.35 -9.70 19.73
N LYS A 87 8.40 -9.03 19.23
CA LYS A 87 8.62 -7.59 19.34
C LYS A 87 8.66 -6.98 17.94
N MET A 88 8.05 -5.81 17.83
CA MET A 88 8.17 -4.94 16.66
C MET A 88 9.39 -4.04 16.84
N ARG A 89 10.24 -3.93 15.83
CA ARG A 89 11.50 -3.17 15.89
C ARG A 89 11.73 -2.36 14.62
N GLU A 90 12.11 -1.09 14.77
CA GLU A 90 12.56 -0.24 13.67
C GLU A 90 13.93 -0.73 13.13
N LEU A 91 14.05 -0.72 11.80
CA LEU A 91 15.24 -1.04 11.04
C LEU A 91 15.85 0.27 10.51
N GLU A 92 16.60 0.97 11.37
CA GLU A 92 17.29 2.23 10.99
C GLU A 92 18.26 2.04 9.80
N GLY A 93 18.83 0.84 9.67
CA GLY A 93 19.69 0.47 8.54
C GLY A 93 18.93 0.03 7.29
N GLY A 94 17.61 0.14 7.26
CA GLY A 94 16.79 -0.29 6.12
C GLY A 94 16.65 -1.80 5.97
N ILE A 95 16.16 -2.21 4.80
CA ILE A 95 15.90 -3.61 4.43
C ILE A 95 16.78 -3.96 3.24
N ASP A 96 17.62 -4.99 3.41
CA ASP A 96 18.46 -5.53 2.35
C ASP A 96 17.63 -6.20 1.25
N ILE A 97 18.02 -5.97 -0.01
CA ILE A 97 17.40 -6.55 -1.20
C ILE A 97 18.50 -7.19 -2.07
N PRO A 98 18.90 -8.44 -1.74
CA PRO A 98 19.98 -9.12 -2.44
C PRO A 98 19.72 -9.28 -3.94
N ALA A 99 20.78 -9.31 -4.73
CA ALA A 99 20.71 -9.58 -6.16
C ALA A 99 20.06 -10.94 -6.44
N GLY A 100 19.09 -10.98 -7.35
CA GLY A 100 18.38 -12.20 -7.74
C GLY A 100 17.36 -12.70 -6.71
N GLU A 101 17.09 -11.94 -5.65
CA GLU A 101 16.14 -12.34 -4.60
C GLU A 101 14.86 -11.50 -4.58
N THR A 102 13.83 -12.08 -3.95
CA THR A 102 12.57 -11.42 -3.65
C THR A 102 12.46 -11.18 -2.16
N VAL A 103 12.19 -9.93 -1.78
CA VAL A 103 11.93 -9.51 -0.42
C VAL A 103 10.47 -9.11 -0.28
N THR A 104 9.74 -9.81 0.59
CA THR A 104 8.32 -9.56 0.83
C THR A 104 8.11 -8.91 2.19
N LEU A 105 7.59 -7.68 2.17
CA LEU A 105 7.04 -7.00 3.34
C LEU A 105 5.60 -7.46 3.53
N LYS A 106 5.31 -8.12 4.65
CA LYS A 106 4.02 -8.77 4.93
C LYS A 106 3.63 -8.71 6.41
N PRO A 107 2.35 -8.88 6.75
CA PRO A 107 1.92 -8.91 8.13
C PRO A 107 2.67 -9.97 8.96
N GLY A 108 3.24 -9.56 10.09
CA GLY A 108 3.99 -10.45 10.97
C GLY A 108 5.46 -10.66 10.60
N GLY A 109 5.98 -9.95 9.59
CA GLY A 109 7.40 -9.93 9.24
C GLY A 109 7.89 -8.50 9.02
N LEU A 110 8.64 -8.28 7.93
CA LEU A 110 9.03 -6.94 7.48
C LEU A 110 7.80 -6.14 7.06
N HIS A 111 7.74 -4.85 7.38
CA HIS A 111 6.62 -3.99 6.99
C HIS A 111 6.99 -2.51 7.08
N ILE A 112 6.20 -1.68 6.39
CA ILE A 112 6.24 -0.22 6.53
C ILE A 112 5.31 0.15 7.68
N MET A 113 5.80 0.89 8.67
CA MET A 113 5.02 1.34 9.82
C MET A 113 4.69 2.82 9.67
N PHE A 114 3.40 3.14 9.57
CA PHE A 114 2.90 4.51 9.59
C PHE A 114 2.54 4.89 11.02
N MET A 115 3.05 6.02 11.51
CA MET A 115 2.77 6.54 12.85
C MET A 115 2.26 7.97 12.81
N GLY A 116 1.28 8.26 13.67
CA GLY A 116 0.64 9.56 13.68
C GLY A 116 -0.20 9.80 12.43
N LEU A 117 -1.04 8.82 12.06
CA LEU A 117 -1.97 8.96 10.95
C LEU A 117 -2.83 10.22 11.11
N ASN A 118 -2.91 11.03 10.05
CA ASN A 118 -3.75 12.22 9.99
C ASN A 118 -5.13 11.96 9.36
N GLN A 119 -5.30 10.79 8.74
CA GLN A 119 -6.57 10.29 8.18
C GLN A 119 -6.68 8.77 8.38
N SER A 120 -7.90 8.25 8.37
CA SER A 120 -8.13 6.79 8.34
C SER A 120 -7.88 6.25 6.94
N PHE A 121 -7.34 5.04 6.87
CA PHE A 121 -7.28 4.28 5.63
C PHE A 121 -8.62 3.60 5.39
N GLU A 122 -9.29 3.98 4.30
CA GLU A 122 -10.60 3.49 3.90
C GLU A 122 -10.47 2.44 2.81
N GLU A 123 -11.13 1.30 2.99
CA GLU A 123 -11.10 0.19 2.03
C GLU A 123 -11.48 0.65 0.61
N GLY A 124 -10.72 0.20 -0.39
CA GLY A 124 -10.95 0.53 -1.80
C GLY A 124 -10.31 1.83 -2.27
N ALA A 125 -9.73 2.64 -1.37
CA ALA A 125 -8.86 3.76 -1.74
C ALA A 125 -7.37 3.34 -1.77
N THR A 126 -6.48 4.29 -2.05
CA THR A 126 -5.02 4.10 -2.04
C THR A 126 -4.31 5.06 -1.10
N VAL A 127 -3.10 4.69 -0.67
CA VAL A 127 -2.20 5.54 0.09
C VAL A 127 -0.92 5.77 -0.72
N PRO A 128 -0.57 7.01 -1.07
CA PRO A 128 0.67 7.32 -1.75
C PRO A 128 1.85 7.16 -0.80
N VAL A 129 2.90 6.46 -1.24
CA VAL A 129 4.14 6.25 -0.49
C VAL A 129 5.32 6.43 -1.43
N VAL A 130 6.39 7.07 -0.96
CA VAL A 130 7.68 7.06 -1.64
C VAL A 130 8.60 6.09 -0.92
N LEU A 131 9.08 5.09 -1.66
CA LEU A 131 10.13 4.16 -1.24
C LEU A 131 11.48 4.66 -1.76
N THR A 132 12.44 4.88 -0.88
CA THR A 132 13.80 5.31 -1.24
C THR A 132 14.74 4.12 -1.13
N PHE A 133 15.30 3.72 -2.26
CA PHE A 133 16.35 2.72 -2.37
C PHE A 133 17.73 3.38 -2.40
N GLU A 134 18.73 2.71 -1.82
CA GLU A 134 20.10 3.22 -1.73
C GLU A 134 20.72 3.45 -3.11
N LYS A 135 20.49 2.54 -4.06
CA LYS A 135 21.02 2.64 -5.43
C LYS A 135 19.97 3.04 -6.46
N ALA A 136 18.79 2.40 -6.43
CA ALA A 136 17.74 2.66 -7.41
C ALA A 136 17.03 4.02 -7.23
N GLY A 137 17.20 4.69 -6.07
CA GLY A 137 16.61 5.99 -5.78
C GLY A 137 15.15 5.93 -5.34
N ASP A 138 14.41 7.01 -5.58
CA ASP A 138 13.03 7.16 -5.11
C ASP A 138 12.01 6.55 -6.09
N VAL A 139 11.06 5.80 -5.53
CA VAL A 139 9.94 5.19 -6.27
C VAL A 139 8.63 5.57 -5.59
N ALA A 140 7.74 6.24 -6.33
CA ALA A 140 6.39 6.53 -5.87
C ALA A 140 5.48 5.32 -6.11
N VAL A 141 4.79 4.89 -5.05
CA VAL A 141 4.00 3.65 -4.98
C VAL A 141 2.65 3.97 -4.36
N GLU A 142 1.56 3.47 -4.95
CA GLU A 142 0.22 3.52 -4.36
C GLU A 142 -0.08 2.20 -3.64
N LEU A 143 -0.27 2.26 -2.33
CA LEU A 143 -0.72 1.10 -1.54
C LEU A 143 -2.24 0.98 -1.61
N ALA A 144 -2.75 -0.10 -2.21
CA ALA A 144 -4.18 -0.40 -2.17
C ALA A 144 -4.65 -0.71 -0.75
N ILE A 145 -5.76 -0.13 -0.32
CA ILE A 145 -6.29 -0.33 1.04
C ILE A 145 -7.24 -1.54 1.03
N ALA A 146 -6.78 -2.65 1.60
CA ALA A 146 -7.58 -3.86 1.81
C ALA A 146 -8.49 -3.73 3.03
N LYS A 147 -9.47 -4.63 3.14
CA LYS A 147 -10.31 -4.75 4.35
C LYS A 147 -9.49 -4.85 5.64
N MET A 148 -10.07 -4.38 6.73
CA MET A 148 -9.46 -4.46 8.05
C MET A 148 -9.15 -5.92 8.42
N GLY A 149 -7.94 -6.19 8.92
CA GLY A 149 -7.50 -7.53 9.31
C GLY A 149 -7.09 -8.47 8.16
N ALA A 150 -7.10 -8.01 6.90
CA ALA A 150 -6.65 -8.79 5.75
C ALA A 150 -5.23 -9.35 5.93
N LYS A 151 -4.97 -10.58 5.45
CA LYS A 151 -3.64 -11.22 5.52
C LYS A 151 -2.82 -11.00 4.23
N SER A 152 -3.50 -10.68 3.14
CA SER A 152 -2.99 -10.41 1.81
C SER A 152 -4.00 -9.51 1.07
N MET A 153 -3.57 -8.91 -0.04
CA MET A 153 -4.48 -8.27 -0.98
C MET A 153 -5.06 -9.34 -1.92
N GLU A 154 -6.12 -10.03 -1.51
CA GLU A 154 -6.85 -10.91 -2.44
C GLU A 154 -7.65 -10.06 -3.42
N ALA A 155 -7.35 -10.18 -4.72
CA ALA A 155 -8.25 -9.73 -5.77
C ALA A 155 -9.57 -10.49 -5.59
N GLY A 156 -10.65 -9.77 -5.28
CA GLY A 156 -11.94 -10.36 -4.96
C GLY A 156 -12.39 -11.35 -6.03
N HIS A 157 -12.31 -12.64 -5.71
CA HIS A 157 -13.08 -13.66 -6.39
C HIS A 157 -14.40 -13.80 -5.62
N MET A 158 -15.49 -13.47 -6.29
CA MET A 158 -16.84 -13.78 -5.82
C MET A 158 -16.93 -15.31 -5.65
N ASP A 159 -17.24 -15.78 -4.44
CA ASP A 159 -17.85 -17.10 -4.29
C ASP A 159 -19.21 -16.98 -3.61
N HIS A 160 -20.19 -17.53 -4.31
CA HIS A 160 -21.61 -17.55 -3.97
C HIS A 160 -21.90 -18.72 -3.04
N GLY A 161 -21.79 -18.51 -1.73
CA GLY A 161 -22.30 -19.44 -0.72
C GLY A 161 -23.66 -19.01 -0.17
N LYS A 162 -24.75 -19.12 -0.96
CA LYS A 162 -26.11 -19.13 -0.39
C LYS A 162 -26.22 -20.34 0.54
N MET A 163 -26.27 -20.14 1.85
CA MET A 163 -26.86 -21.12 2.76
C MET A 163 -28.33 -20.78 2.94
N ASP A 164 -29.15 -21.36 2.05
CA ASP A 164 -30.57 -21.59 2.29
C ASP A 164 -30.69 -22.67 3.37
N HIS A 165 -31.21 -22.30 4.54
CA HIS A 165 -31.70 -23.27 5.51
C HIS A 165 -33.23 -23.24 5.51
N SER A 166 -33.81 -23.81 4.46
CA SER A 166 -35.20 -24.24 4.43
C SER A 166 -35.29 -25.76 4.55
N LYS A 167 -36.04 -26.20 5.57
CA LYS A 167 -36.61 -27.54 5.84
C LYS A 167 -35.62 -28.55 6.46
N ASN A 168 -35.93 -29.19 7.58
CA ASN A 168 -37.21 -29.81 7.96
C ASN A 168 -37.58 -29.62 9.43
#